data_AF-A0A433F7E4-F1
#
_entry.id   AF-A0A433F7E4-F1
#
_cell.length_a   1.000
_cell.length_b   1.000
_cell.length_c   1.000
_cell.angle_alpha   90.00
_cell.angle_beta   90.00
_cell.angle_gamma   90.00
#
_symmetry.space_group_name_H-M   'P 1'
#
loop_
_entity.id
_entity.type
_entity.pdbx_description
1 polymer ?
#
loop_
_entity_poly.entity_id
_entity_poly.type
_entity_poly.pdbx_seq_one_letter_code
_entity_poly.pdbx_strand_id
1 'polypeptide(L)' 'LHAQVVIGDWKTEYNHDRRHSSLGYLAPVDYARQCTHQSETDDSHSDRTE' A
#
# COMPACT_ATOMS: atom_id res chain seq x y z
N LEU A 1 6.21 -7.74 27.24
CA LEU A 1 6.84 -8.14 25.95
C LEU A 1 5.92 -8.99 25.06
N HIS A 2 4.95 -9.74 25.60
CA HIS A 2 4.05 -10.60 24.81
C HIS A 2 3.19 -9.85 23.77
N ALA A 3 2.62 -8.69 24.12
CA ALA A 3 1.74 -7.94 23.22
C ALA A 3 2.44 -7.46 21.93
N GLN A 4 3.71 -7.04 22.02
CA GLN A 4 4.47 -6.57 20.86
C GLN A 4 4.75 -7.70 19.87
N VAL A 5 5.03 -8.90 20.38
CA VAL A 5 5.26 -10.10 19.56
C VAL A 5 3.97 -10.48 18.83
N VAL A 6 2.85 -10.59 19.55
CA VAL A 6 1.55 -10.94 18.94
C VAL A 6 1.13 -9.93 17.87
N ILE A 7 1.37 -8.62 18.11
CA ILE A 7 1.07 -7.58 17.10
C ILE A 7 2.00 -7.71 15.90
N GLY A 8 3.29 -7.99 16.11
CA GLY A 8 4.26 -8.21 15.05
C GLY A 8 3.90 -9.40 14.15
N ASP A 9 3.52 -10.52 14.78
CA ASP A 9 3.12 -11.74 14.07
C ASP A 9 1.84 -11.51 13.26
N TRP A 10 0.81 -10.93 13.89
CA TRP A 10 -0.43 -10.57 13.20
C TRP A 10 -0.19 -9.62 12.02
N LYS A 11 0.65 -8.59 12.21
CA LYS A 11 0.98 -7.63 11.17
C LYS A 11 1.71 -8.31 10.00
N THR A 12 2.55 -9.29 10.29
CA THR A 12 3.28 -10.04 9.27
C THR A 12 2.31 -10.87 8.43
N GLU A 13 1.43 -11.65 9.05
CA GLU A 13 0.39 -12.45 8.38
C GLU A 13 -0.54 -11.55 7.54
N TYR A 14 -1.03 -10.46 8.13
CA TYR A 14 -1.95 -9.56 7.43
C TYR A 14 -1.32 -8.97 6.16
N ASN A 15 -0.06 -8.54 6.22
CA ASN A 15 0.58 -7.89 5.08
C ASN A 15 1.04 -8.86 3.99
N HIS A 16 1.27 -10.13 4.31
CA HIS A 16 1.85 -11.10 3.38
C HIS A 16 0.85 -12.15 2.88
N ASP A 17 -0.05 -12.62 3.74
CA ASP A 17 -0.86 -13.79 3.43
C ASP A 17 -2.31 -13.42 3.10
N ARG A 18 -2.81 -12.30 3.65
CA ARG A 18 -4.20 -11.89 3.46
C ARG A 18 -4.40 -11.09 2.19
N ARG A 19 -5.15 -11.68 1.26
CA ARG A 19 -5.55 -11.04 0.01
C ARG A 19 -6.80 -10.20 0.18
N HIS A 20 -6.81 -9.01 -0.40
CA HIS A 20 -7.92 -8.07 -0.32
C HIS A 20 -8.55 -7.86 -1.69
N SER A 21 -9.87 -7.97 -1.79
CA SER A 21 -10.60 -7.78 -3.06
C SER A 21 -10.44 -6.36 -3.62
N SER A 22 -10.32 -5.35 -2.77
CA SER A 22 -10.03 -3.96 -3.16
C SER A 22 -8.65 -3.77 -3.79
N LEU A 23 -7.70 -4.65 -3.47
CA LEU A 23 -6.36 -4.68 -4.06
C LEU A 23 -6.28 -5.68 -5.23
N GLY A 24 -7.42 -6.07 -5.82
CA GLY A 24 -7.44 -7.06 -6.91
C GLY A 24 -7.13 -8.49 -6.45
N TYR A 25 -7.47 -8.83 -5.20
CA TYR A 25 -7.09 -10.08 -4.54
C TYR A 25 -5.56 -10.26 -4.40
N LEU A 26 -4.84 -9.16 -4.14
CA LEU A 26 -3.42 -9.18 -3.78
C LEU A 26 -3.26 -8.98 -2.28
N ALA A 27 -2.16 -9.49 -1.73
CA ALA A 27 -1.73 -9.14 -0.39
C ALA A 27 -1.15 -7.71 -0.38
N PRO A 28 -1.21 -6.97 0.75
CA PRO A 28 -0.70 -5.61 0.83
C PRO A 28 0.75 -5.45 0.34
N VAL A 29 1.62 -6.41 0.65
CA VAL A 29 3.03 -6.38 0.19
C VAL A 29 3.16 -6.53 -1.32
N ASP A 30 2.34 -7.37 -1.94
CA ASP A 30 2.38 -7.61 -3.39
C ASP A 30 1.74 -6.47 -4.17
N TYR A 31 0.72 -5.83 -3.60
CA TYR A 31 0.18 -4.59 -4.13
C TYR A 31 1.22 -3.46 -4.07
N ALA A 32 1.89 -3.29 -2.92
CA ALA A 32 2.94 -2.26 -2.78
C ALA A 32 4.11 -2.44 -3.76
N ARG A 33 4.46 -3.70 -4.10
CA ARG A 33 5.45 -4.01 -5.15
C ARG A 33 4.99 -3.63 -6.56
N GLN A 34 3.68 -3.66 -6.82
CA GLN A 34 3.09 -3.31 -8.11
C GLN A 34 2.80 -1.80 -8.23
N CYS A 35 2.70 -1.10 -7.11
CA CYS A 35 2.67 0.36 -7.05
C CYS A 35 4.05 0.97 -7.40
N THR A 36 4.51 0.74 -8.62
CA THR A 36 5.64 1.46 -9.25
C THR A 36 5.15 2.71 -10.02
N HIS A 37 3.86 3.00 -9.93
CA HIS A 37 3.13 4.07 -10.63
C HIS A 37 2.09 4.59 -9.60
N GLN A 38 1.92 5.86 -9.23
CA GLN A 38 2.20 7.14 -9.87
C GLN A 38 2.48 8.19 -8.79
N SER A 39 3.76 8.41 -8.48
CA SER A 39 4.20 9.63 -7.79
C SER A 39 4.98 10.50 -8.77
N GLU A 40 4.54 10.52 -10.02
CA GLU A 40 5.06 11.40 -11.07
C GLU A 40 3.84 11.95 -11.82
N THR A 41 3.83 13.28 -11.98
CA THR A 41 2.92 14.10 -12.81
C THR A 41 1.51 14.39 -12.26
N ASP A 42 1.41 15.08 -11.13
CA ASP A 42 0.36 16.11 -10.96
C ASP A 42 0.96 17.42 -10.42
N ASP A 43 2.08 17.86 -11.00
CA ASP A 43 2.58 19.24 -10.90
C ASP A 43 2.27 20.02 -12.19
N SER A 44 1.12 19.75 -12.80
CA SER A 44 0.55 20.63 -13.83
C SER A 44 -0.61 21.42 -13.25
N HIS A 45 -0.34 22.19 -12.21
CA HIS A 45 -1.13 23.40 -11.96
C HIS A 45 -0.75 24.40 -13.06
N SER A 46 -1.36 24.24 -14.23
CA SER A 46 -1.29 25.21 -15.30
C SER A 46 -2.11 26.42 -14.83
N ASP A 47 -1.46 27.32 -14.11
CA ASP A 47 -2.01 28.64 -13.76
C ASP A 47 -2.08 29.46 -15.06
N ARG A 48 -3.17 29.23 -15.77
CA ARG A 48 -3.56 29.91 -16.99
C ARG A 48 -4.15 31.26 -16.60
N THR A 49 -3.33 32.30 -16.69
CA THR A 49 -3.66 33.67 -17.14
C THR A 49 -5.06 34.21 -16.86
N GLU A 50 -5.15 35.26 -16.03
CA GLU A 50 -5.88 36.52 -16.31
C GLU A 50 -5.14 37.73 -15.73
#